data_AF-A0A3C1GSX6-F1
#
_entry.id   AF-A0A3C1GSX6-F1
#
_cell.length_a   1.000
_cell.length_b   1.000
_cell.length_c   1.000
_cell.angle_alpha   90.00
_cell.angle_beta   90.00
_cell.angle_gamma   90.00
#
_symmetry.space_group_name_H-M   'P 1'
#
loop_
_entity.id
_entity.type
_entity.pdbx_description
1 polymer ?
#
loop_
_entity_poly.entity_id
_entity_poly.type
_entity_poly.pdbx_seq_one_letter_code
_entity_poly.pdbx_strand_id
1 'polypeptide(L)' 'MNLFGFLSSNIAIDLGTANTLIFIPNKGVVLDEPTVVALRSNRTQNPTVAAVGIDAKQMLGRTPANITAI' A
#
# COMPACT_ATOMS: atom_id res chain seq x y z
N MET A 1 -36.74 -2.86 -3.75
CA MET A 1 -35.69 -1.83 -3.57
C MET A 1 -34.58 -2.42 -2.72
N ASN A 2 -33.35 -2.47 -3.24
CA ASN A 2 -32.23 -3.14 -2.56
C ASN A 2 -31.54 -2.18 -1.58
N LEU A 3 -31.80 -2.34 -0.28
CA LEU A 3 -31.30 -1.49 0.82
C LEU A 3 -29.77 -1.56 1.00
N PHE A 4 -29.09 -2.52 0.34
CA PHE A 4 -27.65 -2.74 0.42
C PHE A 4 -26.82 -2.02 -0.67
N GLY A 5 -27.45 -1.32 -1.62
CA GLY A 5 -26.76 -0.64 -2.73
C GLY A 5 -25.88 0.56 -2.34
N PHE A 6 -26.02 1.09 -1.12
CA PHE A 6 -25.18 2.19 -0.61
C PHE A 6 -23.80 1.71 -0.10
N LEU A 7 -23.53 0.40 -0.05
CA LEU A 7 -22.29 -0.17 0.49
C LEU A 7 -21.32 -0.70 -0.57
N SER A 8 -21.68 -0.72 -1.85
CA SER A 8 -20.67 -0.93 -2.92
C SER A 8 -19.92 0.38 -3.14
N SER A 9 -18.86 0.61 -2.35
CA SER A 9 -17.91 1.67 -2.69
C SER A 9 -17.23 1.27 -4.00
N ASN A 10 -17.76 1.76 -5.12
CA ASN A 10 -17.06 1.67 -6.39
C ASN A 10 -15.68 2.30 -6.17
N ILE A 11 -14.62 1.53 -6.40
CA ILE A 11 -13.24 1.95 -6.22
C ILE A 11 -12.51 1.67 -7.53
N ALA A 12 -11.74 2.65 -7.99
CA ALA A 12 -10.71 2.43 -9.00
C ALA A 12 -9.35 2.45 -8.31
N ILE A 13 -8.49 1.48 -8.63
CA ILE A 13 -7.13 1.39 -8.11
C ILE A 13 -6.19 1.51 -9.30
N ASP A 14 -5.28 2.47 -9.25
CA ASP A 14 -4.13 2.55 -10.14
C ASP A 14 -2.91 1.97 -9.42
N LEU A 15 -2.31 0.92 -9.98
CA LEU A 15 -1.16 0.22 -9.42
C LEU A 15 0.09 0.54 -10.24
N GLY A 16 0.53 1.79 -10.16
CA GLY A 16 1.75 2.25 -10.82
C GLY A 16 3.01 1.71 -10.15
N THR A 17 4.13 1.69 -10.87
CA THR A 17 5.43 1.26 -10.32
C THR A 17 5.98 2.21 -9.27
N ALA A 18 5.62 3.50 -9.32
CA ALA A 18 6.08 4.51 -8.38
C ALA A 18 5.05 4.80 -7.28
N ASN A 19 3.78 4.92 -7.65
CA ASN A 19 2.68 5.28 -6.76
C ASN A 19 1.45 4.39 -7.02
N THR A 20 0.70 4.13 -5.96
CA THR A 20 -0.61 3.49 -5.95
C THR A 20 -1.64 4.54 -5.61
N LEU A 21 -2.67 4.68 -6.44
CA LEU A 21 -3.76 5.62 -6.21
C LEU A 21 -5.08 4.89 -6.02
N ILE A 22 -5.92 5.39 -5.12
CA ILE A 22 -7.30 4.94 -4.96
C ILE A 22 -8.23 6.09 -5.27
N PHE A 23 -9.17 5.88 -6.18
CA PHE A 23 -10.24 6.82 -6.52
C PHE A 23 -11.61 6.26 -6.10
N ILE A 24 -12.43 7.12 -5.49
CA ILE A 24 -13.83 6.81 -5.17
C ILE A 24 -14.72 7.85 -5.89
N PRO A 25 -15.74 7.42 -6.67
CA PRO A 25 -16.68 8.33 -7.30
C PRO A 25 -17.29 9.30 -6.30
N ASN A 26 -17.40 10.57 -6.69
CA ASN A 26 -17.88 11.68 -5.86
C ASN A 26 -16.99 12.03 -4.65
N LYS A 27 -15.85 11.36 -4.43
CA LYS A 27 -14.82 11.76 -3.47
C LYS A 27 -13.51 12.18 -4.13
N GLY A 28 -13.23 11.68 -5.34
CA GLY A 28 -11.97 11.93 -6.02
C GLY A 28 -10.91 10.89 -5.63
N VAL A 29 -9.63 11.26 -5.77
CA VAL A 29 -8.50 10.47 -5.27
C VAL A 29 -8.47 10.56 -3.74
N VAL A 30 -8.57 9.43 -3.08
CA VAL A 30 -8.61 9.31 -1.61
C VAL A 30 -7.33 8.72 -1.02
N LEU A 31 -6.44 8.19 -1.86
CA LEU A 31 -5.12 7.70 -1.50
C LEU A 31 -4.16 7.93 -2.67
N ASP A 32 -2.96 8.41 -2.37
CA ASP A 32 -1.80 8.51 -3.26
C ASP A 32 -0.56 8.19 -2.43
N GLU A 33 -0.15 6.92 -2.45
CA GLU A 33 0.97 6.40 -1.68
C GLU A 33 2.04 5.84 -2.62
N PRO A 34 3.33 5.93 -2.28
CA PRO A 34 4.35 5.17 -2.99
C PRO A 34 4.02 3.68 -3.09
N THR A 35 4.26 3.07 -4.25
CA THR A 35 4.17 1.61 -4.44
C THR A 35 5.41 0.95 -3.87
N VAL A 36 5.57 1.04 -2.55
CA VAL A 36 6.74 0.56 -1.81
C VAL A 36 6.28 -0.20 -0.58
N VAL A 37 6.95 -1.30 -0.28
CA VAL A 37 6.77 -2.11 0.93
C VAL A 37 8.11 -2.37 1.59
N ALA A 38 8.16 -2.27 2.91
CA ALA A 38 9.29 -2.72 3.70
C ALA A 38 8.98 -4.08 4.30
N LEU A 39 9.80 -5.08 4.00
CA LEU A 39 9.66 -6.45 4.47
C LEU A 39 10.75 -6.77 5.49
N ARG A 40 10.36 -7.31 6.64
CA ARG A 40 11.26 -7.85 7.65
C ARG A 40 11.48 -9.34 7.39
N SER A 41 12.71 -9.73 7.14
CA SER A 41 13.09 -11.14 7.01
C SER A 41 13.09 -11.82 8.37
N ASN A 42 12.52 -13.02 8.43
CA ASN A 42 12.62 -13.93 9.55
C ASN A 42 13.32 -15.22 9.09
N ARG A 43 14.26 -15.75 9.87
CA ARG A 43 15.09 -16.90 9.44
C ARG A 43 14.29 -18.20 9.28
N THR A 44 13.18 -18.32 10.00
CA THR A 44 12.41 -19.56 10.10
C THR A 44 10.99 -19.42 9.55
N GLN A 45 10.61 -18.25 9.07
CA GLN A 45 9.23 -17.92 8.68
C GLN A 45 9.22 -17.00 7.45
N ASN A 46 8.05 -16.86 6.84
CA ASN A 46 7.86 -15.91 5.75
C ASN A 46 8.17 -14.47 6.21
N PRO A 47 8.68 -13.61 5.31
CA PRO A 47 8.85 -12.20 5.60
C PRO A 47 7.54 -11.56 6.07
N THR A 48 7.63 -10.67 7.04
CA THR A 48 6.48 -9.91 7.54
C THR A 48 6.56 -8.46 7.06
N VAL A 49 5.40 -7.84 6.84
CA VAL A 49 5.33 -6.42 6.45
C VAL A 49 5.72 -5.56 7.65
N ALA A 50 6.74 -4.72 7.47
CA ALA A 50 7.20 -3.76 8.46
C ALA A 50 6.57 -2.37 8.24
N ALA A 51 6.41 -1.96 6.98
CA ALA A 51 5.76 -0.70 6.58
C ALA A 51 5.28 -0.77 5.12
N VAL A 52 4.38 0.14 4.73
CA VAL A 52 3.91 0.33 3.35
C VAL A 52 3.87 1.84 3.02
N GLY A 53 3.84 2.20 1.75
CA GLY A 53 3.62 3.58 1.33
C GLY A 53 4.79 4.51 1.68
N ILE A 54 4.46 5.72 2.16
CA ILE A 54 5.44 6.77 2.51
C ILE A 54 6.46 6.25 3.52
N ASP A 55 6.03 5.53 4.55
CA ASP A 55 6.91 5.02 5.60
C ASP A 55 7.91 4.01 5.02
N ALA A 56 7.46 3.11 4.14
CA ALA A 56 8.34 2.17 3.46
C ALA A 56 9.32 2.89 2.51
N LYS A 57 8.87 3.91 1.78
CA LYS A 57 9.72 4.72 0.89
C LYS A 57 10.83 5.43 1.66
N GLN A 58 10.56 5.94 2.85
CA GLN A 58 11.58 6.58 3.69
C GLN A 58 12.69 5.63 4.14
N MET A 59 12.43 4.32 4.11
CA MET A 59 13.42 3.29 4.46
C MET A 59 14.35 2.92 3.30
N LEU A 60 14.06 3.32 2.06
CA LEU A 60 14.91 3.01 0.90
C LEU A 60 16.36 3.49 1.13
N GLY A 61 17.31 2.57 0.97
CA GLY A 61 18.74 2.83 1.20
C GLY A 61 19.12 3.07 2.68
N ARG A 62 18.19 2.86 3.62
CA ARG A 62 18.35 3.12 5.06
C ARG A 62 17.90 1.95 5.94
N THR A 63 17.76 0.75 5.38
CA THR A 63 17.29 -0.42 6.14
C THR A 63 18.41 -1.11 6.92
N PRO A 64 18.13 -1.66 8.11
CA PRO A 64 19.01 -2.63 8.75
C PRO A 64 19.02 -3.96 7.97
N ALA A 65 20.00 -4.82 8.24
CA ALA A 65 20.25 -6.04 7.46
C ALA A 65 19.08 -7.03 7.34
N ASN A 66 18.13 -7.01 8.29
CA ASN A 66 16.95 -7.88 8.27
C ASN A 66 15.70 -7.20 7.68
N ILE A 67 15.82 -6.00 7.11
CA ILE A 67 14.72 -5.30 6.43
C ILE A 67 15.14 -4.95 5.01
N THR A 68 14.22 -5.18 4.08
CA THR A 68 14.37 -4.80 2.68
C THR A 68 13.18 -3.96 2.28
N ALA A 69 13.42 -2.73 1.81
CA ALA A 69 12.40 -1.87 1.21
C ALA A 69 12.48 -2.01 -0.32
N ILE A 70 11.36 -2.34 -0.95
CA ILE A 70 11.21 -2.55 -2.40
C ILE A 70 9.95 -1.89 -2.92
#